data_AF-A0A0F9JRD0-F1
#
_entry.id   AF-A0A0F9JRD0-F1
#
_cell.length_a   1.000
_cell.length_b   1.000
_cell.length_c   1.000
_cell.angle_alpha   90.00
_cell.angle_beta   90.00
_cell.angle_gamma   90.00
#
_symmetry.space_group_name_H-M   'P 1'
#
loop_
_entity.id
_entity.type
_entity.pdbx_description
1 polymer ?
#
loop_
_entity_poly.entity_id
_entity_poly.type
_entity_poly.pdbx_seq_one_letter_code
_entity_poly.pdbx_strand_id
1 'polypeptide(L)'
;MSRTYSIACKTCQKYLWIGQGWPGHAVAPPRIYGGPKHIRALETFLFSHQKHELFFGDDEQIDIDDFEEIEVDDEAGVDFITDTRLGG
;
A
#
# COMPACT_ATOMS: atom_id res chain seq x y z
N MET A 1 16.29 -14.81 -1.77
CA MET A 1 14.84 -14.53 -1.78
C MET A 1 14.66 -13.05 -2.05
N SER A 2 13.67 -12.67 -2.87
CA SER A 2 13.27 -11.26 -3.04
C SER A 2 12.43 -10.87 -1.84
N ARG A 3 12.79 -9.79 -1.13
CA ARG A 3 11.96 -9.27 -0.03
C ARG A 3 10.84 -8.41 -0.61
N THR A 4 9.64 -8.50 -0.10
CA THR A 4 8.52 -7.62 -0.50
C THR A 4 8.13 -6.76 0.68
N TYR A 5 7.92 -5.47 0.45
CA TYR A 5 7.63 -4.50 1.49
C TYR A 5 6.17 -4.10 1.42
N SER A 6 5.51 -4.10 2.57
CA SER A 6 4.10 -3.74 2.70
C SER A 6 3.90 -2.69 3.79
N ILE A 7 2.77 -2.00 3.68
CA ILE A 7 2.18 -1.22 4.75
C ILE A 7 0.85 -1.87 5.13
N ALA A 8 0.64 -2.11 6.41
CA ALA A 8 -0.59 -2.71 6.93
C ALA A 8 -1.25 -1.77 7.94
N CYS A 9 -2.57 -1.77 7.97
CA CYS A 9 -3.37 -1.08 8.97
C CYS A 9 -4.03 -2.12 9.88
N LYS A 10 -3.63 -2.17 11.14
CA LYS A 10 -4.19 -3.13 12.12
C LYS A 10 -5.61 -2.79 12.54
N THR A 11 -5.98 -1.52 12.49
CA THR A 11 -7.35 -1.08 12.78
C THR A 11 -8.34 -1.58 11.72
N CYS A 12 -7.95 -1.53 10.45
CA CYS A 12 -8.81 -1.92 9.33
C CYS A 12 -8.57 -3.37 8.87
N GLN A 13 -7.51 -4.02 9.34
CA GLN A 13 -7.06 -5.34 8.88
C GLN A 13 -6.86 -5.36 7.36
N LYS A 14 -6.24 -4.32 6.80
CA LYS A 14 -5.91 -4.21 5.37
C LYS A 14 -4.43 -3.95 5.16
N TYR A 15 -3.87 -4.41 4.05
CA TYR A 15 -2.49 -4.10 3.68
C TYR A 15 -2.32 -3.75 2.21
N LEU A 16 -1.20 -3.10 1.89
CA LEU A 16 -0.82 -2.68 0.55
C LEU A 16 0.66 -2.98 0.31
N TRP A 17 1.00 -3.62 -0.81
CA TRP A 17 2.39 -3.77 -1.25
C TRP A 17 2.94 -2.44 -1.77
N ILE A 18 4.09 -2.03 -1.24
CA ILE A 18 4.72 -0.74 -1.57
C ILE A 18 6.05 -0.88 -2.30
N GLY A 19 6.65 -2.08 -2.33
CA GLY A 19 7.87 -2.29 -3.11
C GLY A 19 8.46 -3.69 -3.02
N GLN A 20 9.53 -3.88 -3.77
CA GLN A 20 10.27 -5.15 -3.83
C GLN A 20 11.78 -4.92 -3.73
N GLY A 21 12.43 -5.72 -2.89
CA GLY A 21 13.86 -5.89 -2.81
C GLY A 21 14.36 -6.91 -3.84
N TRP A 22 15.51 -6.64 -4.45
CA TRP A 22 16.08 -7.53 -5.46
C TRP A 22 16.78 -8.74 -4.85
N PRO A 23 16.55 -9.95 -5.38
CA PRO A 23 17.27 -11.13 -4.95
C PRO A 23 18.76 -10.97 -5.28
N GLY A 24 19.62 -11.17 -4.28
CA GLY A 24 21.08 -11.09 -4.43
C GLY A 24 21.70 -9.70 -4.19
N HIS A 25 20.88 -8.68 -3.94
CA HIS A 25 21.37 -7.33 -3.62
C HIS A 25 21.02 -6.95 -2.17
N ALA A 26 21.79 -7.47 -1.21
CA ALA A 26 21.62 -7.17 0.22
C ALA A 26 21.79 -5.67 0.59
N VAL A 27 22.30 -4.86 -0.35
CA VAL A 27 22.69 -3.46 -0.12
C VAL A 27 21.96 -2.49 -1.06
N ALA A 28 21.17 -2.98 -2.02
CA ALA A 28 20.40 -2.09 -2.89
C ALA A 28 19.17 -1.58 -2.12
N PRO A 29 18.88 -0.27 -2.15
CA PRO A 29 17.67 0.25 -1.54
C PRO A 29 16.45 -0.40 -2.22
N PRO A 30 15.42 -0.79 -1.45
CA PRO A 30 14.24 -1.39 -2.02
C PRO A 30 13.60 -0.46 -3.05
N ARG A 31 13.16 -1.03 -4.18
CA ARG A 31 12.43 -0.25 -5.17
C ARG A 31 10.99 -0.16 -4.71
N ILE A 32 10.65 1.03 -4.21
CA ILE A 32 9.25 1.42 -4.04
C ILE A 32 8.62 1.45 -5.42
N TYR A 33 7.39 0.95 -5.53
CA TYR A 33 6.63 1.04 -6.78
C TYR A 33 6.38 2.52 -7.12
N GLY A 34 7.17 3.06 -8.05
CA GLY A 34 7.15 4.47 -8.42
C GLY A 34 6.12 4.83 -9.50
N GLY A 35 5.29 3.87 -9.94
CA GLY A 35 4.25 4.13 -10.93
C GLY A 35 3.17 5.05 -10.36
N PRO A 36 2.62 6.01 -11.14
CA PRO A 36 1.59 6.95 -10.66
C PRO A 36 0.40 6.27 -9.96
N LYS A 37 0.00 5.08 -10.43
CA LYS A 37 -1.07 4.28 -9.80
C LYS A 37 -0.71 3.78 -8.41
N HIS A 38 0.50 3.25 -8.24
CA HIS A 38 0.98 2.73 -6.96
C HIS A 38 1.15 3.85 -5.95
N ILE A 39 1.67 5.00 -6.40
CA ILE A 39 1.73 6.23 -5.59
C ILE A 39 0.33 6.66 -5.18
N ARG A 40 -0.64 6.69 -6.11
CA ARG A 40 -2.03 7.05 -5.80
C ARG A 40 -2.71 6.06 -4.85
N ALA A 41 -2.48 4.76 -5.00
CA ALA A 41 -2.99 3.73 -4.11
C ALA A 41 -2.40 3.91 -2.70
N LEU A 42 -1.10 4.17 -2.60
CA LEU A 42 -0.42 4.47 -1.34
C LEU A 42 -0.94 5.76 -0.69
N GLU A 43 -1.08 6.84 -1.45
CA GLU A 43 -1.66 8.09 -0.95
C GLU A 43 -3.08 7.85 -0.43
N THR A 44 -3.93 7.20 -1.22
CA THR A 44 -5.32 6.88 -0.83
C THR A 44 -5.34 6.03 0.43
N PHE A 45 -4.49 5.01 0.51
CA PHE A 45 -4.35 4.19 1.71
C PHE A 45 -3.99 5.03 2.94
N LEU A 46 -2.96 5.87 2.83
CA LEU A 46 -2.51 6.72 3.93
C LEU A 46 -3.56 7.74 4.35
N PHE A 47 -4.29 8.33 3.39
CA PHE A 47 -5.37 9.28 3.65
C PHE A 47 -6.58 8.61 4.33
N SER A 48 -7.00 7.43 3.87
CA SER A 48 -8.14 6.71 4.44
C SER A 48 -7.86 6.11 5.82
N HIS A 49 -6.59 5.89 6.16
CA HIS A 49 -6.16 5.31 7.43
C HIS A 49 -5.46 6.34 8.34
N GLN A 50 -5.74 7.63 8.15
CA GLN A 50 -5.23 8.67 9.03
C GLN A 50 -5.69 8.40 10.47
N LYS A 51 -4.73 8.42 11.41
CA LYS A 51 -4.90 8.12 12.85
C LYS A 51 -5.09 6.64 13.19
N HIS A 52 -4.97 5.72 12.23
CA HIS A 52 -4.95 4.30 12.53
C HIS A 52 -3.55 3.82 12.88
N GLU A 53 -3.45 2.65 13.51
CA GLU A 53 -2.17 2.00 13.78
C GLU A 53 -1.65 1.37 12.48
N LEU A 54 -0.60 1.97 11.93
CA LEU A 54 0.06 1.54 10.69
C LEU A 54 1.37 0.82 10.99
N PHE A 55 1.58 -0.31 10.33
CA PHE A 55 2.78 -1.13 10.44
C PHE A 55 3.47 -1.20 9.09
N PHE A 56 4.78 -1.01 9.10
CA PHE A 56 5.63 -1.22 7.93
C PHE A 56 6.38 -2.52 8.14
N GLY A 57 6.27 -3.44 7.19
CA GLY A 57 6.89 -4.75 7.30
C GLY A 57 7.46 -5.19 5.97
N ASP A 58 8.37 -6.15 6.05
CA ASP A 58 8.67 -7.03 4.95
C ASP A 58 7.81 -8.31 5.07
N ASP A 59 7.89 -9.16 4.05
CA ASP A 59 7.32 -10.50 3.97
C ASP A 59 7.68 -11.42 5.15
N GLU A 60 8.70 -11.05 5.95
CA GLU A 60 9.14 -11.83 7.12
C GLU A 60 8.59 -11.28 8.46
N GLN A 61 8.07 -10.04 8.51
CA GLN A 61 7.77 -9.33 9.77
C GLN A 61 6.31 -9.10 10.07
N ILE A 62 5.45 -9.05 9.05
CA ILE A 62 4.00 -8.91 9.26
C ILE A 62 3.36 -10.22 8.80
N ASP A 63 2.64 -10.86 9.71
CA ASP A 63 1.75 -11.98 9.41
C ASP A 63 0.55 -11.41 8.64
N ILE A 64 0.77 -11.13 7.35
CA ILE A 64 -0.17 -10.47 6.44
C ILE A 64 -1.31 -11.40 6.02
N ASP A 65 -1.23 -12.69 6.35
CA ASP A 65 -2.26 -13.70 6.05
C ASP A 65 -3.62 -13.35 6.69
N ASP A 66 -3.62 -12.57 7.77
CA ASP A 66 -4.83 -12.09 8.46
C ASP A 66 -5.40 -10.78 7.88
N PHE A 67 -4.69 -10.13 6.93
CA PHE A 67 -5.05 -8.83 6.41
C PHE A 67 -5.59 -8.95 4.98
N GLU A 68 -6.62 -8.15 4.65
CA GLU A 68 -7.14 -8.04 3.30
C GLU A 68 -6.16 -7.23 2.41
N GLU A 69 -5.68 -7.84 1.32
CA GLU A 69 -4.85 -7.14 0.34
C GLU A 69 -5.68 -6.10 -0.43
N ILE A 70 -5.14 -4.89 -0.54
CA ILE A 70 -5.69 -3.89 -1.45
C ILE A 70 -5.09 -4.12 -2.83
N GLU A 71 -5.89 -4.71 -3.70
CA GLU A 71 -5.53 -4.91 -5.09
C GLU A 71 -5.38 -3.54 -5.79
N VAL A 72 -4.23 -3.37 -6.45
CA VAL A 72 -3.99 -2.25 -7.34
C VAL A 72 -4.41 -2.69 -8.74
N ASP A 73 -5.68 -2.52 -9.07
CA ASP A 73 -6.23 -2.93 -10.37
C ASP A 73 -5.49 -2.28 -11.55
N ASP A 74 -5.00 -3.12 -12.47
CA ASP A 74 -4.33 -2.65 -13.69
C ASP A 74 -5.31 -2.14 -14.77
N GLU A 75 -6.60 -2.47 -14.66
CA GLU A 75 -7.62 -2.17 -15.69
C GLU A 75 -8.82 -1.29 -15.27
N ALA A 76 -8.88 -0.78 -14.04
CA ALA A 76 -9.99 0.08 -13.64
C ALA A 76 -9.76 1.56 -14.02
N GLY A 77 -10.50 2.01 -15.03
CA GLY A 77 -10.70 3.42 -15.34
C GLY A 77 -11.15 4.19 -14.10
N VAL A 78 -10.60 5.39 -13.95
CA VAL A 78 -10.76 6.25 -12.78
C VAL A 78 -12.19 6.76 -12.68
N ASP A 79 -13.02 6.16 -11.81
CA ASP A 79 -14.26 6.80 -11.39
C ASP A 79 -13.98 7.71 -10.18
N PHE A 80 -14.10 9.00 -10.43
CA PHE A 80 -14.01 10.05 -9.43
C PHE A 80 -15.27 10.03 -8.56
N ILE A 81 -15.10 9.80 -7.25
CA ILE A 81 -16.06 10.35 -6.28
C ILE A 81 -15.68 11.82 -6.10
N THR A 82 -16.23 12.69 -6.94
CA THR A 82 -16.34 14.11 -6.58
C THR A 82 -17.43 14.21 -5.52
N ASP A 83 -17.08 14.02 -4.25
CA ASP A 83 -17.95 14.45 -3.14
C ASP A 83 -17.88 15.98 -3.08
N THR A 84 -18.63 16.61 -3.98
CA THR A 84 -18.91 18.05 -3.92
C THR A 84 -20.05 18.27 -2.94
N ARG A 85 -19.81 17.95 -1.66
CA ARG A 85 -20.56 18.56 -0.55
C ARG A 85 -19.78 19.76 -0.03
N LEU A 86 -19.90 20.87 -0.76
CA LEU A 86 -19.63 22.20 -0.24
C LEU A 86 -20.77 23.14 -0.65
N GLY A 87 -21.43 23.73 0.36
CA GLY A 87 -22.45 24.78 0.27
C GLY A 87 -23.87 24.21 0.34
N GLY A 88 -24.70 24.54 1.33
CA GLY A 88 -24.83 25.81 2.04
C GLY A 88 -26.18 26.41 1.68
#